data_AF-A0AAU6D5P2-F1
#
_entry.id   AF-A0AAU6D5P2-F1
#
_cell.length_a   1.000
_cell.length_b   1.000
_cell.length_c   1.000
_cell.angle_alpha   90.00
_cell.angle_beta   90.00
_cell.angle_gamma   90.00
#
_symmetry.space_group_name_H-M   'P 1'
#
loop_
_entity.id
_entity.type
_entity.pdbx_description
1 polymer ?
#
loop_
_entity_poly.entity_id
_entity_poly.type
_entity_poly.pdbx_seq_one_letter_code
_entity_poly.pdbx_strand_id
1 'polypeptide(L)'
;MPTSGGPGGTTSVDTDALDLFATNMDALVQPVQNAVTYLQGNVDVRAGAFYHGNTIRTNLNGTNADGGLKKSVGSVLGDLVQGITDIASGVRALSAKYKSIDDDSVVKATDLQTYMQSAQGDFNALIKDAGGSSTASSGSS
;
A
#
# COMPACT_ATOMS: atom_id res chain seq x y z
N MET A 1 -23.42 -33.12 -9.35
CA MET A 1 -23.28 -33.17 -7.88
C MET A 1 -22.78 -34.55 -7.49
N PRO A 2 -21.60 -34.66 -6.87
CA PRO A 2 -21.32 -35.79 -5.98
C PRO A 2 -21.18 -35.28 -4.54
N THR A 3 -21.82 -36.03 -3.64
CA THR A 3 -21.83 -35.88 -2.18
C THR A 3 -21.04 -37.03 -1.56
N SER A 4 -20.17 -36.76 -0.59
CA SER A 4 -19.90 -37.65 0.56
C SER A 4 -18.89 -36.98 1.50
N GLY A 5 -19.26 -36.79 2.75
CA GLY A 5 -18.46 -36.13 3.78
C GLY A 5 -17.28 -36.95 4.30
N GLY A 6 -16.18 -36.25 4.59
CA GLY A 6 -15.01 -36.68 5.36
C GLY A 6 -14.33 -35.45 5.98
N PRO A 7 -13.80 -35.52 7.22
CA PRO A 7 -13.21 -34.36 7.91
C PRO A 7 -11.80 -34.08 7.37
N GLY A 8 -11.54 -32.82 7.00
CA GLY A 8 -10.22 -32.35 6.57
C GLY A 8 -10.18 -32.06 5.07
N GLY A 9 -10.90 -31.03 4.62
CA GLY A 9 -10.64 -30.45 3.31
C GLY A 9 -9.24 -29.83 3.33
N THR A 10 -8.31 -30.41 2.60
CA THR A 10 -7.06 -29.75 2.24
C THR A 10 -7.41 -28.47 1.51
N THR A 11 -7.23 -27.33 2.16
CA THR A 11 -7.30 -26.03 1.51
C THR A 11 -6.18 -25.97 0.49
N SER A 12 -6.49 -26.31 -0.77
CA SER A 12 -5.54 -26.15 -1.88
C SER A 12 -5.46 -24.68 -2.22
N VAL A 13 -4.28 -24.09 -2.05
CA VAL A 13 -4.02 -22.69 -2.39
C VAL A 13 -3.40 -22.64 -3.77
N ASP A 14 -4.03 -21.85 -4.66
CA ASP A 14 -3.52 -21.58 -5.99
C ASP A 14 -2.36 -20.58 -5.90
N THR A 15 -1.14 -21.12 -5.87
CA THR A 15 0.07 -20.32 -5.77
C THR A 15 0.37 -19.51 -7.03
N ASP A 16 -0.12 -19.95 -8.19
CA ASP A 16 0.07 -19.24 -9.45
C ASP A 16 -0.83 -18.00 -9.51
N ALA A 17 -2.05 -18.10 -8.96
CA ALA A 17 -2.91 -16.94 -8.76
C ALA A 17 -2.31 -15.92 -7.78
N LEU A 18 -1.64 -16.38 -6.70
CA LEU A 18 -0.94 -15.51 -5.76
C LEU A 18 0.24 -14.78 -6.44
N ASP A 19 1.06 -15.50 -7.18
CA ASP A 19 2.20 -14.91 -7.89
C ASP A 19 1.74 -13.91 -8.98
N LEU A 20 0.64 -14.23 -9.68
CA LEU A 20 0.03 -13.32 -10.65
C LEU A 20 -0.49 -12.05 -9.97
N PHE A 21 -1.15 -12.18 -8.81
CA PHE A 21 -1.60 -11.04 -8.03
C PHE A 21 -0.43 -10.14 -7.60
N ALA A 22 0.63 -10.72 -7.04
CA ALA A 22 1.82 -9.97 -6.63
C ALA A 22 2.49 -9.27 -7.82
N THR A 23 2.54 -9.92 -8.97
CA THR A 23 3.07 -9.33 -10.21
C THR A 23 2.23 -8.16 -10.68
N ASN A 24 0.90 -8.26 -10.62
CA ASN A 24 0.00 -7.17 -10.97
C ASN A 24 0.13 -5.99 -10.00
N MET A 25 0.38 -6.24 -8.71
CA MET A 25 0.66 -5.19 -7.73
C MET A 25 1.96 -4.46 -8.03
N ASP A 26 3.06 -5.18 -8.30
CA ASP A 26 4.33 -4.57 -8.68
C ASP A 26 4.21 -3.70 -9.94
N ALA A 27 3.37 -4.09 -10.90
CA ALA A 27 3.13 -3.30 -12.11
C ALA A 27 2.53 -1.92 -11.82
N LEU A 28 1.89 -1.73 -10.65
CA LEU A 28 1.34 -0.44 -10.21
C LEU A 28 2.39 0.46 -9.56
N VAL A 29 3.51 -0.09 -9.07
CA VAL A 29 4.55 0.67 -8.37
C VAL A 29 5.17 1.73 -9.28
N GLN A 30 5.60 1.35 -10.48
CA GLN A 30 6.28 2.27 -11.40
C GLN A 30 5.38 3.46 -11.83
N PRO A 31 4.11 3.26 -12.25
CA PRO A 31 3.20 4.36 -12.52
C PRO A 31 3.03 5.34 -11.34
N VAL A 32 2.93 4.84 -10.10
CA VAL A 32 2.77 5.70 -8.92
C VAL A 32 4.06 6.47 -8.63
N GLN A 33 5.24 5.82 -8.73
CA GLN A 33 6.53 6.50 -8.60
C GLN A 33 6.69 7.60 -9.66
N ASN A 34 6.30 7.34 -10.92
CA ASN A 34 6.32 8.34 -11.97
C ASN A 34 5.43 9.54 -11.63
N ALA A 35 4.26 9.32 -11.02
CA ALA A 35 3.39 10.39 -10.56
C ALA A 35 4.03 11.22 -9.44
N VAL A 36 4.72 10.59 -8.48
CA VAL A 36 5.50 11.28 -7.44
C VAL A 36 6.59 12.14 -8.08
N THR A 37 7.40 11.58 -8.96
CA THR A 37 8.48 12.31 -9.64
C THR A 37 7.93 13.47 -10.47
N TYR A 38 6.83 13.25 -11.18
CA TYR A 38 6.17 14.30 -11.95
C TYR A 38 5.70 15.44 -11.06
N LEU A 39 5.02 15.14 -9.95
CA LEU A 39 4.56 16.12 -8.97
C LEU A 39 5.75 16.90 -8.38
N GLN A 40 6.82 16.21 -7.99
CA GLN A 40 8.00 16.81 -7.40
C GLN A 40 8.75 17.73 -8.38
N GLY A 41 8.88 17.32 -9.63
CA GLY A 41 9.64 18.03 -10.67
C GLY A 41 8.87 19.15 -11.37
N ASN A 42 7.54 19.04 -11.50
CA ASN A 42 6.76 19.94 -12.36
C ASN A 42 5.82 20.88 -11.61
N VAL A 43 5.63 20.69 -10.29
CA VAL A 43 4.77 21.56 -9.48
C VAL A 43 5.64 22.50 -8.65
N ASP A 44 5.77 23.75 -9.12
CA ASP A 44 6.42 24.84 -8.40
C ASP A 44 5.76 26.18 -8.73
N VAL A 45 5.16 26.85 -7.75
CA VAL A 45 4.56 28.17 -7.93
C VAL A 45 5.56 29.27 -7.55
N ARG A 46 5.94 30.06 -8.55
CA ARG A 46 6.81 31.24 -8.39
C ARG A 46 5.97 32.52 -8.38
N ALA A 47 5.56 32.91 -7.18
CA ALA A 47 4.63 34.01 -6.92
C ALA A 47 5.15 35.42 -7.25
N GLY A 48 6.47 35.64 -7.27
CA GLY A 48 7.04 36.99 -7.36
C GLY A 48 6.50 37.93 -6.27
N ALA A 49 6.12 39.15 -6.65
CA ALA A 49 5.54 40.15 -5.75
C ALA A 49 4.00 40.13 -5.68
N PHE A 50 3.35 39.15 -6.31
CA PHE A 50 1.89 39.11 -6.36
C PHE A 50 1.30 38.54 -5.07
N TYR A 51 0.46 39.33 -4.39
CA TYR A 51 -0.18 38.92 -3.13
C TYR A 51 -0.90 37.57 -3.23
N HIS A 52 -1.83 37.43 -4.18
CA HIS A 52 -2.54 36.17 -4.41
C HIS A 52 -1.62 35.04 -4.90
N GLY A 53 -0.58 35.38 -5.68
CA GLY A 53 0.45 34.42 -6.07
C GLY A 53 1.15 33.82 -4.85
N ASN A 54 1.41 34.64 -3.83
CA ASN A 54 2.11 34.21 -2.62
C ASN A 54 1.22 33.32 -1.74
N THR A 55 -0.09 33.57 -1.72
CA THR A 55 -1.09 32.67 -1.11
C THR A 55 -1.10 31.32 -1.83
N ILE A 56 -1.16 31.32 -3.16
CA ILE A 56 -1.14 30.08 -3.96
C ILE A 56 0.16 29.32 -3.72
N ARG A 57 1.32 29.99 -3.77
CA ARG A 57 2.62 29.39 -3.47
C ARG A 57 2.65 28.76 -2.09
N THR A 58 2.19 29.47 -1.07
CA THR A 58 2.18 28.96 0.31
C THR A 58 1.30 27.71 0.43
N ASN A 59 0.12 27.70 -0.19
CA ASN A 59 -0.78 26.55 -0.16
C ASN A 59 -0.24 25.35 -0.96
N LEU A 60 0.34 25.59 -2.14
CA LEU A 60 0.81 24.51 -3.02
C LEU A 60 2.17 23.96 -2.59
N ASN A 61 3.14 24.84 -2.34
CA ASN A 61 4.54 24.47 -2.08
C ASN A 61 4.88 24.47 -0.58
N GLY A 62 4.09 25.13 0.27
CA GLY A 62 4.47 25.45 1.64
C GLY A 62 5.32 26.72 1.73
N THR A 63 5.43 27.27 2.95
CA THR A 63 6.16 28.52 3.22
C THR A 63 7.62 28.47 2.74
N ASN A 64 8.32 27.36 3.00
CA ASN A 64 9.72 27.16 2.60
C ASN A 64 9.89 26.28 1.35
N ALA A 65 8.82 26.08 0.58
CA ALA A 65 8.79 25.18 -0.59
C ALA A 65 9.02 23.68 -0.29
N ASP A 66 8.86 23.27 0.96
CA ASP A 66 9.04 21.93 1.50
C ASP A 66 7.77 21.37 2.16
N GLY A 67 6.60 21.86 1.73
CA GLY A 67 5.31 21.61 2.36
C GLY A 67 4.12 21.75 1.40
N GLY A 68 2.99 22.17 1.96
CA GLY A 68 1.76 22.40 1.21
C GLY A 68 1.20 21.14 0.56
N LEU A 69 0.25 21.36 -0.36
CA LEU A 69 -0.44 20.29 -1.07
C LEU A 69 0.52 19.37 -1.83
N LYS A 70 1.60 19.91 -2.40
CA LYS A 70 2.63 19.13 -3.10
C LYS A 70 3.25 18.07 -2.18
N LYS A 71 3.60 18.43 -0.94
CA LYS A 71 4.15 17.47 0.01
C LYS A 71 3.12 16.43 0.43
N SER A 72 1.91 16.86 0.79
CA SER A 72 0.85 15.94 1.21
C SER A 72 0.52 14.90 0.15
N VAL A 73 0.34 15.33 -1.10
CA VAL A 73 0.10 14.41 -2.22
C VAL A 73 1.32 13.52 -2.48
N GLY A 74 2.53 14.07 -2.38
CA GLY A 74 3.76 13.29 -2.50
C GLY A 74 3.88 12.19 -1.43
N SER A 75 3.55 12.48 -0.18
CA SER A 75 3.54 11.52 0.92
C SER A 75 2.51 10.41 0.69
N VAL A 76 1.26 10.77 0.35
CA VAL A 76 0.19 9.80 0.05
C VAL A 76 0.60 8.85 -1.07
N LEU A 77 1.20 9.37 -2.15
CA LEU A 77 1.67 8.52 -3.25
C LEU A 77 2.88 7.66 -2.84
N GLY A 78 3.75 8.15 -1.95
CA GLY A 78 4.84 7.37 -1.37
C GLY A 78 4.36 6.21 -0.51
N ASP A 79 3.42 6.48 0.39
CA ASP A 79 2.78 5.47 1.24
C ASP A 79 2.02 4.43 0.40
N LEU A 80 1.39 4.86 -0.70
CA LEU A 80 0.75 3.94 -1.65
C LEU A 80 1.77 3.00 -2.32
N VAL A 81 2.93 3.50 -2.75
CA VAL A 81 4.00 2.67 -3.31
C VAL A 81 4.46 1.63 -2.28
N GLN A 82 4.66 2.05 -1.04
CA GLN A 82 5.11 1.18 0.02
C GLN A 82 4.06 0.10 0.33
N GLY A 83 2.80 0.49 0.54
CA GLY A 83 1.71 -0.46 0.81
C GLY A 83 1.50 -1.47 -0.32
N ILE A 84 1.59 -1.05 -1.59
CA ILE A 84 1.51 -1.98 -2.73
C ILE A 84 2.68 -2.98 -2.72
N THR A 85 3.90 -2.49 -2.44
CA THR A 85 5.12 -3.32 -2.40
C THR A 85 5.05 -4.35 -1.26
N ASP A 86 4.54 -3.93 -0.10
CA ASP A 86 4.40 -4.78 1.08
C ASP A 86 3.35 -5.88 0.86
N ILE A 87 2.23 -5.55 0.21
CA ILE A 87 1.22 -6.53 -0.19
C ILE A 87 1.81 -7.54 -1.18
N ALA A 88 2.49 -7.08 -2.23
CA ALA A 88 3.10 -7.96 -3.22
C ALA A 88 4.14 -8.90 -2.58
N SER A 89 4.96 -8.37 -1.69
CA SER A 89 5.97 -9.13 -0.94
C SER A 89 5.34 -10.17 0.00
N GLY A 90 4.29 -9.78 0.74
CA GLY A 90 3.56 -10.68 1.61
C GLY A 90 2.88 -11.82 0.85
N VAL A 91 2.30 -11.53 -0.32
CA VAL A 91 1.68 -12.54 -1.16
C VAL A 91 2.71 -13.49 -1.78
N ARG A 92 3.89 -13.00 -2.20
CA ARG A 92 4.99 -13.87 -2.64
C ARG A 92 5.52 -14.74 -1.52
N ALA A 93 5.66 -14.19 -0.32
CA ALA A 93 6.07 -14.97 0.84
C ALA A 93 5.04 -16.09 1.13
N LEU A 94 3.74 -15.80 0.99
CA LEU A 94 2.68 -16.79 1.11
C LEU A 94 2.77 -17.87 0.01
N SER A 95 2.92 -17.46 -1.24
CA SER A 95 3.09 -18.36 -2.39
C SER A 95 4.30 -19.28 -2.22
N ALA A 96 5.46 -18.72 -1.86
CA ALA A 96 6.68 -19.48 -1.62
C ALA A 96 6.52 -20.50 -0.48
N LYS A 97 5.82 -20.12 0.60
CA LYS A 97 5.48 -21.07 1.67
C LYS A 97 4.62 -22.21 1.13
N TYR A 98 3.54 -21.92 0.40
CA TYR A 98 2.70 -22.98 -0.19
C TYR A 98 3.42 -23.87 -1.20
N LYS A 99 4.36 -23.31 -2.00
CA LYS A 99 5.20 -24.09 -2.93
C LYS A 99 6.23 -24.98 -2.22
N SER A 100 6.65 -24.61 -0.99
CA SER A 100 7.60 -25.38 -0.18
C SER A 100 6.97 -26.51 0.65
N ILE A 101 5.63 -26.59 0.71
CA ILE A 101 4.88 -27.64 1.43
C ILE A 101 4.78 -28.89 0.53
N ASP A 102 5.93 -29.54 0.32
CA ASP A 102 5.95 -31.00 0.20
C ASP A 102 6.05 -31.66 1.61
N ASP A 103 6.16 -30.83 2.66
CA ASP A 103 6.32 -31.25 4.05
C ASP A 103 5.17 -30.72 4.94
N ASP A 104 4.54 -31.67 5.63
CA ASP A 104 3.24 -31.73 6.32
C ASP A 104 2.99 -30.72 7.48
N SER A 105 3.53 -29.50 7.40
CA SER A 105 3.40 -28.49 8.45
C SER A 105 2.46 -27.36 8.05
N VAL A 106 1.31 -27.32 8.73
CA VAL A 106 0.26 -26.31 8.66
C VAL A 106 0.85 -24.89 8.53
N VAL A 107 0.74 -24.28 7.34
CA VAL A 107 0.85 -22.83 7.21
C VAL A 107 -0.21 -22.23 8.11
N LYS A 108 0.22 -21.64 9.22
CA LYS A 108 -0.71 -20.98 10.14
C LYS A 108 -1.13 -19.67 9.47
N ALA A 109 -2.44 -19.47 9.35
CA ALA A 109 -3.05 -18.23 8.89
C ALA A 109 -2.50 -16.96 9.59
N THR A 110 -1.83 -17.10 10.74
CA THR A 110 -1.07 -16.07 11.44
C THR A 110 0.00 -15.39 10.58
N ASP A 111 0.68 -16.08 9.66
CA ASP A 111 1.72 -15.43 8.85
C ASP A 111 1.13 -14.47 7.83
N LEU A 112 0.02 -14.87 7.20
CA LEU A 112 -0.78 -13.98 6.35
C LEU A 112 -1.29 -12.78 7.15
N GLN A 113 -1.76 -13.03 8.37
CA GLN A 113 -2.23 -11.97 9.26
C GLN A 113 -1.12 -10.95 9.57
N THR A 114 0.12 -11.38 9.77
CA THR A 114 1.27 -10.48 9.99
C THR A 114 1.54 -9.59 8.77
N TYR A 115 1.56 -10.15 7.56
CA TYR A 115 1.75 -9.33 6.35
C TYR A 115 0.57 -8.40 6.08
N MET A 116 -0.66 -8.85 6.31
CA MET A 116 -1.85 -8.00 6.21
C MET A 116 -1.86 -6.89 7.27
N GLN A 117 -1.31 -7.13 8.46
CA GLN A 117 -1.15 -6.12 9.51
C GLN A 117 -0.12 -5.05 9.14
N SER A 118 1.02 -5.43 8.55
CA SER A 118 2.00 -4.46 8.04
C SER A 118 1.39 -3.58 6.95
N ALA A 119 0.71 -4.19 5.96
CA ALA A 119 0.00 -3.45 4.92
C ALA A 119 -1.11 -2.55 5.49
N GLN A 120 -1.82 -3.00 6.54
CA GLN A 120 -2.78 -2.15 7.26
C GLN A 120 -2.12 -0.92 7.89
N GLY A 121 -0.90 -1.05 8.41
CA GLY A 121 -0.10 0.06 8.92
C GLY A 121 0.13 1.12 7.84
N ASP A 122 0.57 0.70 6.66
CA ASP A 122 0.81 1.59 5.53
C ASP A 122 -0.48 2.24 5.00
N PHE A 123 -1.59 1.49 4.92
CA PHE A 123 -2.88 2.08 4.56
C PHE A 123 -3.42 3.06 5.61
N ASN A 124 -3.14 2.81 6.89
CA ASN A 124 -3.50 3.76 7.94
C ASN A 124 -2.64 5.05 7.84
N ALA A 125 -1.36 4.92 7.49
CA ALA A 125 -0.50 6.06 7.18
C ALA A 125 -1.03 6.85 5.97
N LEU A 126 -1.40 6.16 4.89
CA LEU A 126 -2.06 6.75 3.71
C LEU A 126 -3.31 7.55 4.08
N ILE A 127 -4.21 6.99 4.90
CA ILE A 127 -5.46 7.66 5.32
C ILE A 127 -5.13 8.91 6.14
N LYS A 128 -4.16 8.82 7.04
CA LYS A 128 -3.69 9.94 7.87
C LYS A 128 -3.08 11.06 7.02
N ASP A 129 -2.23 10.70 6.07
CA ASP A 129 -1.52 11.62 5.20
C ASP A 129 -2.44 12.26 4.15
N ALA A 130 -3.55 11.58 3.79
CA ALA A 130 -4.64 12.13 2.99
C ALA A 130 -5.55 13.11 3.77
N GLY A 131 -5.25 13.38 5.05
CA GLY A 131 -6.04 14.27 5.91
C GLY A 131 -7.27 13.61 6.55
N GLY A 132 -7.37 12.28 6.49
CA GLY A 132 -8.39 11.50 7.19
C GLY A 132 -7.97 11.16 8.62
N SER A 133 -8.93 11.16 9.56
CA SER A 133 -8.69 10.56 10.88
C SER A 133 -8.70 9.04 10.74
N SER A 134 -7.59 8.38 11.03
CA SER A 134 -7.53 6.92 11.10
C SER A 134 -8.50 6.47 12.20
N THR A 135 -9.66 5.94 11.81
CA THR A 135 -10.57 5.30 12.77
C THR A 135 -9.92 3.98 13.14
N ALA A 136 -9.04 4.04 14.15
CA ALA A 136 -8.53 2.84 14.78
C ALA A 136 -9.75 2.06 15.27
N SER A 137 -10.00 0.91 14.64
CA SER A 137 -10.93 -0.09 15.17
C SER A 137 -10.36 -0.55 16.51
N SER A 138 -10.73 0.14 17.59
CA SER A 138 -10.60 -0.34 18.95
C SER A 138 -11.56 -1.52 19.10
N GLY A 139 -11.14 -2.69 18.62
CA GLY A 139 -11.67 -3.97 19.04
C GLY A 139 -11.30 -4.17 20.50
N SER A 140 -12.08 -3.56 21.38
CA SER A 140 -12.04 -3.82 22.81
C SER A 140 -12.62 -5.21 23.02
N SER A 141 -11.79 -6.14 23.46
CA SER A 141 -12.19 -7.34 24.19
C SER A 141 -11.80 -7.17 25.65
#